data_AF-A0A1H4W5R3-F1
#
_entry.id   AF-A0A1H4W5R3-F1
#
_cell.length_a   1.000
_cell.length_b   1.000
_cell.length_c   1.000
_cell.angle_alpha   90.00
_cell.angle_beta   90.00
_cell.angle_gamma   90.00
#
_symmetry.space_group_name_H-M   'P 1'
#
loop_
_entity.id
_entity.type
_entity.pdbx_description
1 polymer ?
#
loop_
_entity_poly.entity_id
_entity_poly.type
_entity_poly.pdbx_seq_one_letter_code
_entity_poly.pdbx_strand_id
1 'polypeptide(L)'
;MSGMGEQWGNIVVALIVAVSALGGTFLGRRQVTDQAAVEHGQWLRGQRQEAYTALLEAWDGGRKRFDEMVENWEGEHYRAEHFEGDGWLESEKSIYQDTYEIFEAVKRAIERVELLGPEDVDTAAVQLTNALRVVRDAVRSKAGSEDWPDWTVYNEALERADAARHGFLTAARVATRAAPRPGARETRRRWGRGPRR
;
A
#
# COMPACT_ATOMS: atom_id res chain seq x y z
N MET A 1 21.55 53.67 54.44
CA MET A 1 21.11 52.27 54.67
C MET A 1 20.42 51.74 53.41
N SER A 2 21.11 51.74 52.26
CA SER A 2 20.45 51.57 50.94
C SER A 2 20.93 50.34 50.15
N GLY A 3 21.84 49.52 50.70
CA GLY A 3 22.46 48.42 49.93
C GLY A 3 21.72 47.09 49.93
N MET A 4 20.78 46.86 50.86
CA MET A 4 20.15 45.53 51.01
C MET A 4 18.96 45.31 50.06
N GLY A 5 18.18 46.35 49.73
CA GLY A 5 17.02 46.24 48.85
C GLY A 5 17.36 45.98 47.37
N GLU A 6 18.45 46.59 46.88
CA GLU A 6 18.93 46.40 45.51
C GLU A 6 19.54 45.00 45.29
N GLN A 7 20.18 44.45 46.32
CA GLN A 7 20.79 43.11 46.25
C GLN A 7 19.73 42.00 46.19
N TRP A 8 18.63 42.14 46.94
CA TRP A 8 17.49 41.22 46.86
C TRP A 8 16.71 41.36 45.54
N GLY A 9 16.53 42.57 45.01
CA GLY A 9 15.90 42.81 43.71
C GLY A 9 16.64 42.16 42.54
N ASN A 10 17.98 42.24 42.53
CA ASN A 10 18.81 41.64 41.48
C ASN A 10 18.77 40.10 41.49
N ILE A 11 18.67 39.47 42.67
CA ILE A 11 18.57 38.02 42.79
C ILE A 11 17.24 37.51 42.21
N VAL A 12 16.13 38.20 42.48
CA VAL A 12 14.80 37.81 41.97
C VAL A 12 14.73 37.94 40.45
N VAL A 13 15.28 39.03 39.88
CA VAL A 13 15.33 39.22 38.43
C VAL A 13 16.20 38.16 37.74
N ALA A 14 17.38 37.86 38.30
CA ALA A 14 18.27 36.82 37.75
C ALA A 14 17.62 35.43 37.76
N LEU A 15 16.85 35.11 38.80
CA LEU A 15 16.17 33.81 38.93
C LEU A 15 14.98 33.69 37.97
N ILE A 16 14.22 34.77 37.75
CA ILE A 16 13.17 34.83 36.73
C ILE A 16 13.76 34.67 35.33
N VAL A 17 14.85 35.38 35.01
CA VAL A 17 15.52 35.28 33.70
C VAL A 17 16.07 33.87 33.47
N ALA A 18 16.69 33.26 34.48
CA ALA A 18 17.23 31.90 34.38
C ALA A 18 16.12 30.83 34.21
N VAL A 19 15.02 30.93 34.95
CA VAL A 19 13.86 30.02 34.80
C VAL A 19 13.16 30.23 33.46
N SER A 20 13.05 31.47 32.99
CA SER A 20 12.48 31.80 31.68
C SER A 20 13.35 31.28 30.52
N ALA A 21 14.68 31.39 30.64
CA ALA A 21 15.62 30.89 29.63
C ALA A 21 15.67 29.35 29.57
N LEU A 22 15.63 28.68 30.73
CA LEU A 22 15.60 27.21 30.82
C LEU A 22 14.23 26.64 30.40
N GLY A 23 13.13 27.31 30.77
CA GLY A 23 11.78 26.95 30.34
C GLY A 23 11.58 27.12 28.84
N GLY A 24 12.07 28.23 28.28
CA GLY A 24 11.99 28.53 26.84
C GLY A 24 12.79 27.55 25.97
N THR A 25 13.96 27.10 26.43
CA THR A 25 14.76 26.10 25.71
C THR A 25 14.15 24.70 25.76
N PHE A 26 13.56 24.30 26.89
CA PHE A 26 12.91 22.99 27.01
C PHE A 26 11.57 22.91 26.25
N LEU A 27 10.78 23.98 26.32
CA LEU A 27 9.54 24.10 25.54
C LEU A 27 9.84 24.24 24.04
N GLY A 28 10.87 24.99 23.66
CA GLY A 28 11.32 25.11 22.26
C GLY A 28 11.81 23.79 21.69
N ARG A 29 12.57 22.99 22.45
CA ARG A 29 12.98 21.64 22.00
C ARG A 29 11.79 20.70 21.81
N ARG A 30 10.80 20.73 22.71
CA ARG A 30 9.55 19.97 22.55
C ARG A 30 8.76 20.43 21.32
N GLN A 31 8.64 21.72 21.11
CA GLN A 31 7.94 22.28 19.95
C GLN A 31 8.61 21.89 18.64
N VAL A 32 9.94 21.92 18.56
CA VAL A 32 10.69 21.48 17.38
C VAL A 32 10.55 19.97 17.15
N THR A 33 10.57 19.14 18.21
CA THR A 33 10.36 17.70 18.05
C THR A 33 8.93 17.35 17.64
N ASP A 34 7.94 18.07 18.17
CA ASP A 34 6.53 17.87 17.83
C ASP A 34 6.27 18.33 16.38
N GLN A 35 6.85 19.46 15.97
CA GLN A 35 6.77 19.95 14.60
C GLN A 35 7.46 18.99 13.63
N ALA A 36 8.66 18.51 13.93
CA ALA A 36 9.37 17.54 13.09
C ALA A 36 8.59 16.21 12.97
N ALA A 37 7.96 15.75 14.05
CA ALA A 37 7.11 14.55 14.03
C ALA A 37 5.86 14.74 13.16
N VAL A 38 5.24 15.92 13.21
CA VAL A 38 4.08 16.25 12.37
C VAL A 38 4.49 16.35 10.90
N GLU A 39 5.58 17.06 10.58
CA GLU A 39 6.11 17.18 9.21
C GLU A 39 6.47 15.81 8.62
N HIS A 40 7.19 14.98 9.37
CA HIS A 40 7.52 13.62 8.94
C HIS A 40 6.26 12.76 8.74
N GLY A 41 5.27 12.88 9.63
CA GLY A 41 3.99 12.19 9.49
C GLY A 41 3.20 12.61 8.25
N GLN A 42 3.18 13.90 7.92
CA GLN A 42 2.56 14.40 6.69
C GLN A 42 3.32 13.91 5.45
N TRP A 43 4.66 13.94 5.48
CA TRP A 43 5.49 13.43 4.39
C TRP A 43 5.23 11.94 4.11
N LEU A 44 5.20 11.11 5.16
CA LEU A 44 4.90 9.69 5.03
C LEU A 44 3.48 9.44 4.51
N ARG A 45 2.51 10.25 4.94
CA ARG A 45 1.13 10.17 4.42
C ARG A 45 1.06 10.49 2.93
N GLY A 46 1.80 11.51 2.46
CA GLY A 46 1.92 11.83 1.04
C GLY A 46 2.49 10.66 0.24
N GLN A 47 3.61 10.09 0.71
CA GLN A 47 4.23 8.91 0.07
C GLN A 47 3.28 7.69 0.01
N ARG A 48 2.48 7.47 1.05
CA ARG A 48 1.45 6.41 1.06
C ARG A 48 0.36 6.67 0.03
N GLN A 49 -0.16 7.90 -0.06
CA GLN A 49 -1.20 8.26 -1.02
C GLN A 49 -0.73 8.05 -2.46
N GLU A 50 0.50 8.48 -2.77
CA GLU A 50 1.13 8.26 -4.07
C GLU A 50 1.26 6.76 -4.37
N ALA A 51 1.77 5.96 -3.41
CA ALA A 51 1.91 4.52 -3.58
C ALA A 51 0.57 3.81 -3.77
N TYR A 52 -0.47 4.16 -3.00
CA TYR A 52 -1.79 3.56 -3.12
C TYR A 52 -2.45 3.90 -4.46
N THR A 53 -2.27 5.13 -4.94
CA THR A 53 -2.82 5.58 -6.22
C THR A 53 -2.12 4.86 -7.37
N ALA A 54 -0.79 4.78 -7.34
CA ALA A 54 0.00 4.05 -8.33
C ALA A 54 -0.34 2.56 -8.37
N LEU A 55 -0.60 1.94 -7.20
CA LEU A 55 -1.07 0.56 -7.15
C LEU A 55 -2.46 0.40 -7.79
N LEU A 56 -3.42 1.27 -7.48
CA LEU A 56 -4.76 1.18 -8.07
C LEU A 56 -4.71 1.36 -9.60
N GLU A 57 -3.90 2.28 -10.09
CA GLU A 57 -3.68 2.48 -11.53
C GLU A 57 -3.05 1.26 -12.19
N ALA A 58 -1.98 0.71 -11.60
CA ALA A 58 -1.34 -0.50 -12.09
C ALA A 58 -2.29 -1.70 -12.08
N TRP A 59 -3.08 -1.85 -11.02
CA TRP A 59 -4.09 -2.91 -10.88
C TRP A 59 -5.16 -2.81 -11.95
N ASP A 60 -5.78 -1.64 -12.12
CA ASP A 60 -6.85 -1.42 -13.09
C ASP A 60 -6.32 -1.59 -14.53
N GLY A 61 -5.09 -1.11 -14.80
CA GLY A 61 -4.40 -1.35 -16.07
C GLY A 61 -4.07 -2.82 -16.33
N GLY A 62 -3.62 -3.56 -15.31
CA GLY A 62 -3.33 -4.98 -15.43
C GLY A 62 -4.59 -5.82 -15.64
N ARG A 63 -5.66 -5.53 -14.90
CA ARG A 63 -6.97 -6.17 -15.09
C ARG A 63 -7.49 -5.94 -16.50
N LYS A 64 -7.48 -4.69 -16.97
CA LYS A 64 -7.90 -4.35 -18.33
C LYS A 64 -7.13 -5.14 -19.38
N ARG A 65 -5.81 -5.32 -19.22
CA ARG A 65 -5.01 -6.13 -20.15
C ARG A 65 -5.39 -7.61 -20.13
N PHE A 66 -5.73 -8.17 -18.96
CA PHE A 66 -6.28 -9.53 -18.91
C PHE A 66 -7.64 -9.63 -19.61
N ASP A 67 -8.53 -8.65 -19.41
CA ASP A 67 -9.83 -8.59 -20.07
C ASP A 67 -9.64 -8.53 -21.60
N GLU A 68 -8.78 -7.63 -22.09
CA GLU A 68 -8.46 -7.49 -23.53
C GLU A 68 -7.89 -8.79 -24.14
N MET A 69 -7.05 -9.53 -23.41
CA MET A 69 -6.52 -10.82 -23.87
C MET A 69 -7.65 -11.84 -24.05
N VAL A 70 -8.51 -11.98 -23.04
CA VAL A 70 -9.60 -12.97 -23.00
C VAL A 70 -10.73 -12.59 -23.97
N GLU A 71 -11.03 -11.30 -24.15
CA GLU A 71 -12.00 -10.81 -25.12
C GLU A 71 -11.53 -11.00 -26.57
N ASN A 72 -10.22 -10.95 -26.83
CA ASN A 72 -9.63 -11.19 -28.15
C ASN A 72 -9.44 -12.69 -28.47
N TRP A 73 -10.21 -13.57 -27.85
CA TRP A 73 -10.03 -15.02 -27.98
C TRP A 73 -10.22 -15.54 -29.41
N GLU A 74 -11.19 -15.01 -30.15
CA GLU A 74 -11.41 -15.37 -31.56
C GLU A 74 -10.18 -15.07 -32.42
N GLY A 75 -9.51 -13.95 -32.15
CA GLY A 75 -8.30 -13.54 -32.85
C GLY A 75 -7.08 -14.39 -32.48
N GLU A 76 -7.03 -14.97 -31.28
CA GLU A 76 -6.02 -15.96 -30.91
C GLU A 76 -6.30 -17.32 -31.54
N HIS A 77 -7.56 -17.79 -31.53
CA HIS A 77 -7.96 -19.05 -32.18
C HIS A 77 -7.64 -19.03 -33.66
N TYR A 78 -8.05 -17.95 -34.35
CA TYR A 78 -7.73 -17.78 -35.77
C TYR A 78 -6.22 -17.85 -36.02
N ARG A 79 -5.41 -17.20 -35.18
CA ARG A 79 -3.95 -17.25 -35.30
C ARG A 79 -3.40 -18.66 -35.07
N ALA A 80 -3.89 -19.38 -34.06
CA ALA A 80 -3.45 -20.73 -33.75
C ALA A 80 -3.78 -21.72 -34.87
N GLU A 81 -4.96 -21.64 -35.46
CA GLU A 81 -5.39 -22.50 -36.57
C GLU A 81 -4.62 -22.26 -37.87
N HIS A 82 -4.21 -21.01 -38.12
CA HIS A 82 -3.55 -20.60 -39.37
C HIS A 82 -2.02 -20.49 -39.25
N PHE A 83 -1.45 -20.85 -38.10
CA PHE A 83 -0.01 -20.80 -37.88
C PHE A 83 0.72 -21.89 -38.65
N GLU A 84 1.89 -21.57 -39.22
CA GLU A 84 2.76 -22.57 -39.83
C GLU A 84 3.50 -23.36 -38.74
N GLY A 85 2.92 -24.49 -38.32
CA GLY A 85 3.46 -25.36 -37.27
C GLY A 85 2.43 -25.68 -36.21
N ASP A 86 2.86 -25.76 -34.95
CA ASP A 86 1.98 -25.96 -33.80
C ASP A 86 1.54 -24.60 -33.23
N GLY A 87 0.49 -24.03 -33.83
CA GLY A 87 -0.03 -22.72 -33.44
C GLY A 87 -0.65 -22.69 -32.04
N TRP A 88 -1.16 -23.82 -31.56
CA TRP A 88 -1.71 -23.93 -30.20
C TRP A 88 -0.61 -23.84 -29.15
N LEU A 89 0.51 -24.54 -29.35
CA LEU A 89 1.68 -24.43 -28.48
C LEU A 89 2.25 -23.00 -28.48
N GLU A 90 2.26 -22.32 -29.62
CA GLU A 90 2.76 -20.94 -29.70
C GLU A 90 1.81 -19.95 -29.02
N SER A 91 0.50 -20.13 -29.17
CA SER A 91 -0.51 -19.37 -28.45
C SER A 91 -0.36 -19.55 -26.92
N GLU A 92 -0.15 -20.78 -26.44
CA GLU A 92 0.11 -21.04 -25.02
C GLU A 92 1.30 -20.21 -24.52
N LYS A 93 2.46 -20.27 -25.22
CA LYS A 93 3.65 -19.50 -24.81
C LYS A 93 3.39 -18.00 -24.77
N SER A 94 2.70 -17.46 -25.78
CA SER A 94 2.35 -16.03 -25.83
C SER A 94 1.49 -15.64 -24.63
N ILE A 95 0.41 -16.40 -24.36
CA ILE A 95 -0.47 -16.17 -23.22
C ILE A 95 0.33 -16.23 -21.91
N TYR A 96 1.21 -17.22 -21.74
CA TYR A 96 2.05 -17.33 -20.53
C TYR A 96 3.00 -16.14 -20.35
N GLN A 97 3.62 -15.66 -21.43
CA GLN A 97 4.51 -14.51 -21.41
C GLN A 97 3.74 -13.23 -21.08
N ASP A 98 2.65 -12.95 -21.77
CA ASP A 98 1.84 -11.73 -21.58
C ASP A 98 1.26 -11.66 -20.17
N THR A 99 0.71 -12.78 -19.69
CA THR A 99 0.18 -12.87 -18.33
C THR A 99 1.27 -12.71 -17.26
N TYR A 100 2.52 -13.11 -17.54
CA TYR A 100 3.65 -12.88 -16.63
C TYR A 100 4.05 -11.40 -16.57
N GLU A 101 4.13 -10.73 -17.72
CA GLU A 101 4.47 -9.31 -17.80
C GLU A 101 3.44 -8.43 -17.09
N ILE A 102 2.15 -8.71 -17.29
CA ILE A 102 1.06 -8.03 -16.58
C ILE A 102 1.21 -8.24 -15.07
N PHE A 103 1.42 -9.49 -14.64
CA PHE A 103 1.56 -9.84 -13.23
C PHE A 103 2.73 -9.09 -12.56
N GLU A 104 3.91 -9.08 -13.19
CA GLU A 104 5.09 -8.44 -12.63
C GLU A 104 4.95 -6.91 -12.56
N ALA A 105 4.25 -6.28 -13.51
CA ALA A 105 3.99 -4.85 -13.47
C ALA A 105 3.15 -4.45 -12.23
N VAL A 106 2.08 -5.18 -11.95
CA VAL A 106 1.22 -4.94 -10.78
C VAL A 106 1.95 -5.28 -9.48
N LYS A 107 2.66 -6.41 -9.45
CA LYS A 107 3.40 -6.87 -8.26
C LYS A 107 4.41 -5.83 -7.76
N ARG A 108 5.16 -5.18 -8.65
CA ARG A 108 6.10 -4.10 -8.27
C ARG A 108 5.40 -2.93 -7.58
N ALA A 109 4.18 -2.61 -7.99
CA ALA A 109 3.38 -1.57 -7.32
C ALA A 109 2.91 -2.04 -5.93
N ILE A 110 2.57 -3.33 -5.78
CA ILE A 110 2.20 -3.92 -4.50
C ILE A 110 3.39 -3.89 -3.52
N GLU A 111 4.58 -4.30 -3.94
CA GLU A 111 5.79 -4.29 -3.11
C GLU A 111 6.07 -2.88 -2.52
N ARG A 112 5.83 -1.81 -3.31
CA ARG A 112 5.97 -0.43 -2.82
C ARG A 112 4.96 -0.09 -1.71
N VAL A 113 3.76 -0.64 -1.78
CA VAL A 113 2.72 -0.47 -0.76
C VAL A 113 3.05 -1.26 0.50
N GLU A 114 3.53 -2.50 0.38
CA GLU A 114 3.96 -3.33 1.51
C GLU A 114 5.09 -2.65 2.31
N LEU A 115 6.00 -1.93 1.64
CA LEU A 115 7.09 -1.19 2.29
C LEU A 115 6.64 0.04 3.11
N LEU A 116 5.54 0.68 2.71
CA LEU A 116 5.11 1.98 3.26
C LEU A 116 3.84 1.90 4.10
N GLY A 117 3.03 0.87 3.89
CA GLY A 117 1.70 0.72 4.47
C GLY A 117 1.71 0.34 5.95
N PRO A 118 0.65 0.69 6.70
CA PRO A 118 0.37 0.02 7.97
C PRO A 118 -0.04 -1.44 7.72
N GLU A 119 0.04 -2.27 8.77
CA GLU A 119 -0.23 -3.73 8.74
C GLU A 119 -1.57 -4.10 8.08
N ASP A 120 -2.63 -3.32 8.30
CA ASP A 120 -3.94 -3.56 7.68
C ASP A 120 -3.92 -3.37 6.15
N VAL A 121 -3.15 -2.41 5.66
CA VAL A 121 -3.00 -2.15 4.21
C VAL A 121 -2.07 -3.18 3.59
N ASP A 122 -1.00 -3.57 4.28
CA ASP A 122 -0.11 -4.66 3.87
C ASP A 122 -0.88 -5.97 3.71
N THR A 123 -1.68 -6.35 4.70
CA THR A 123 -2.57 -7.53 4.63
C THR A 123 -3.50 -7.47 3.42
N ALA A 124 -4.10 -6.31 3.14
CA ALA A 124 -4.97 -6.14 1.99
C ALA A 124 -4.22 -6.17 0.64
N ALA A 125 -2.98 -5.67 0.60
CA ALA A 125 -2.08 -5.77 -0.56
C ALA A 125 -1.71 -7.23 -0.85
N VAL A 126 -1.46 -8.05 0.17
CA VAL A 126 -1.26 -9.50 0.01
C VAL A 126 -2.49 -10.18 -0.61
N GLN A 127 -3.70 -9.79 -0.17
CA GLN A 127 -4.93 -10.32 -0.77
C GLN A 127 -5.10 -9.92 -2.23
N LEU A 128 -4.73 -8.69 -2.60
CA LEU A 128 -4.66 -8.26 -4.01
C LEU A 128 -3.70 -9.14 -4.81
N THR A 129 -2.47 -9.36 -4.33
CA THR A 129 -1.49 -10.24 -5.01
C THR A 129 -2.04 -11.64 -5.22
N ASN A 130 -2.69 -12.21 -4.20
CA ASN A 130 -3.28 -13.54 -4.31
C ASN A 130 -4.43 -13.57 -5.32
N ALA A 131 -5.31 -12.57 -5.31
CA ALA A 131 -6.38 -12.49 -6.29
C ALA A 131 -5.85 -12.32 -7.73
N LEU A 132 -4.78 -11.54 -7.92
CA LEU A 132 -4.13 -11.40 -9.23
C LEU A 132 -3.53 -12.71 -9.72
N ARG A 133 -2.91 -13.50 -8.82
CA ARG A 133 -2.44 -14.86 -9.18
C ARG A 133 -3.59 -15.72 -9.65
N VAL A 134 -4.73 -15.69 -8.96
CA VAL A 134 -5.93 -16.45 -9.36
C VAL A 134 -6.44 -16.00 -10.73
N VAL A 135 -6.50 -14.69 -11.02
CA VAL A 135 -6.87 -14.19 -12.36
C VAL A 135 -5.88 -14.66 -13.42
N ARG A 136 -4.58 -14.52 -13.17
CA ARG A 136 -3.52 -14.97 -14.09
C ARG A 136 -3.63 -16.46 -14.39
N ASP A 137 -3.82 -17.27 -13.35
CA ASP A 137 -3.92 -18.72 -13.47
C ASP A 137 -5.23 -19.12 -14.18
N ALA A 138 -6.31 -18.34 -14.00
CA ALA A 138 -7.56 -18.52 -14.73
C ALA A 138 -7.43 -18.20 -16.22
N VAL A 139 -6.73 -17.12 -16.60
CA VAL A 139 -6.43 -16.79 -18.00
C VAL A 139 -5.56 -17.88 -18.65
N ARG A 140 -4.65 -18.49 -17.89
CA ARG A 140 -3.83 -19.61 -18.36
C ARG A 140 -4.57 -20.94 -18.40
N SER A 141 -5.74 -21.03 -17.76
CA SER A 141 -6.55 -22.24 -17.78
C SER A 141 -6.92 -22.56 -19.23
N LYS A 142 -6.55 -23.76 -19.68
CA LYS A 142 -6.76 -24.24 -21.05
C LYS A 142 -6.02 -23.46 -22.15
N ALA A 143 -5.06 -22.61 -21.80
CA ALA A 143 -4.25 -21.91 -22.81
C ALA A 143 -3.61 -22.92 -23.79
N GLY A 144 -3.59 -22.58 -25.07
CA GLY A 144 -3.15 -23.49 -26.13
C GLY A 144 -4.13 -24.61 -26.45
N SER A 145 -5.43 -24.41 -26.23
CA SER A 145 -6.46 -25.36 -26.65
C SER A 145 -7.68 -24.64 -27.23
N GLU A 146 -8.49 -25.39 -27.99
CA GLU A 146 -9.75 -24.93 -28.59
C GLU A 146 -10.79 -24.50 -27.53
N ASP A 147 -10.67 -24.99 -26.29
CA ASP A 147 -11.55 -24.63 -25.19
C ASP A 147 -11.12 -23.34 -24.45
N TRP A 148 -10.06 -22.67 -24.92
CA TRP A 148 -9.61 -21.40 -24.33
C TRP A 148 -10.49 -20.23 -24.78
N PRO A 149 -10.87 -19.29 -23.90
CA PRO A 149 -10.59 -19.24 -22.47
C PRO A 149 -11.62 -20.00 -21.63
N ASP A 150 -11.21 -20.44 -20.44
CA ASP A 150 -12.13 -20.99 -19.45
C ASP A 150 -12.96 -19.88 -18.78
N TRP A 151 -14.05 -19.47 -19.43
CA TRP A 151 -14.92 -18.38 -18.96
C TRP A 151 -15.46 -18.57 -17.55
N THR A 152 -15.69 -19.82 -17.12
CA THR A 152 -16.23 -20.09 -15.78
C THR A 152 -15.16 -19.77 -14.74
N VAL A 153 -13.96 -20.32 -14.91
CA VAL A 153 -12.84 -20.09 -13.98
C VAL A 153 -12.42 -18.62 -14.00
N TYR A 154 -12.45 -17.97 -15.17
CA TYR A 154 -12.12 -16.57 -15.31
C TYR A 154 -13.11 -15.64 -14.59
N ASN A 155 -14.41 -15.83 -14.79
CA ASN A 155 -15.42 -15.01 -14.11
C ASN A 155 -15.37 -15.16 -12.57
N GLU A 156 -15.20 -16.38 -12.07
CA GLU A 156 -15.00 -16.61 -10.63
C GLU A 156 -13.74 -15.91 -10.09
N ALA A 157 -12.66 -15.88 -10.88
CA ALA A 157 -11.44 -15.16 -10.53
C ALA A 157 -11.67 -13.64 -10.49
N LEU A 158 -12.45 -13.09 -11.43
CA LEU A 158 -12.79 -11.67 -11.46
C LEU A 158 -13.61 -11.24 -10.24
N GLU A 159 -14.57 -12.05 -9.78
CA GLU A 159 -15.33 -11.77 -8.55
C GLU A 159 -14.41 -11.68 -7.32
N ARG A 160 -13.44 -12.60 -7.20
CA ARG A 160 -12.45 -12.58 -6.12
C ARG A 160 -11.53 -11.36 -6.22
N ALA A 161 -11.12 -10.99 -7.43
CA ALA A 161 -10.33 -9.80 -7.71
C ALA A 161 -11.08 -8.52 -7.30
N ASP A 162 -12.37 -8.40 -7.60
CA ASP A 162 -13.20 -7.27 -7.19
C ASP A 162 -13.35 -7.17 -5.67
N ALA A 163 -13.58 -8.30 -4.99
CA ALA A 163 -13.63 -8.35 -3.54
C ALA A 163 -12.31 -7.91 -2.90
N ALA A 164 -11.18 -8.39 -3.41
CA ALA A 164 -9.84 -8.00 -2.92
C ALA A 164 -9.55 -6.51 -3.15
N ARG A 165 -9.90 -5.97 -4.33
CA ARG A 165 -9.78 -4.55 -4.65
C ARG A 165 -10.61 -3.68 -3.71
N HIS A 166 -11.85 -4.07 -3.43
CA HIS A 166 -12.69 -3.36 -2.48
C HIS A 166 -12.11 -3.38 -1.05
N GLY A 167 -11.58 -4.52 -0.62
CA GLY A 167 -10.89 -4.67 0.67
C GLY A 167 -9.68 -3.74 0.79
N PHE A 168 -8.83 -3.71 -0.24
CA PHE A 168 -7.69 -2.80 -0.30
C PHE A 168 -8.10 -1.33 -0.25
N LEU A 169 -9.07 -0.91 -1.06
CA LEU A 169 -9.53 0.48 -1.09
C LEU A 169 -10.11 0.91 0.26
N THR A 170 -10.79 0.00 0.96
CA THR A 170 -11.31 0.24 2.31
C THR A 170 -10.17 0.45 3.31
N ALA A 171 -9.16 -0.41 3.32
CA ALA A 171 -7.99 -0.29 4.19
C ALA A 171 -7.19 0.99 3.91
N ALA A 172 -6.92 1.28 2.63
CA ALA A 172 -6.23 2.49 2.19
C ALA A 172 -6.98 3.76 2.61
N ARG A 173 -8.31 3.77 2.51
CA ARG A 173 -9.15 4.90 2.95
C ARG A 173 -9.07 5.13 4.45
N VAL A 174 -9.04 4.07 5.26
CA VAL A 174 -8.87 4.19 6.72
C VAL A 174 -7.48 4.75 7.05
N ALA A 175 -6.43 4.17 6.46
CA ALA A 175 -5.04 4.58 6.69
C ALA A 175 -4.78 6.03 6.28
N THR A 176 -5.36 6.48 5.16
CA THR A 176 -5.20 7.85 4.67
C THR A 176 -6.04 8.87 5.42
N ARG A 177 -7.12 8.49 6.11
CA ARG A 177 -7.97 9.43 6.88
C ARG A 177 -7.47 9.70 8.30
N ALA A 178 -6.67 8.81 8.87
CA ALA A 178 -6.08 9.02 10.18
C ALA A 178 -5.13 10.24 10.15
N ALA A 179 -5.43 11.26 10.95
CA ALA A 179 -4.55 12.42 11.09
C ALA A 179 -3.29 12.06 11.90
N PRO A 180 -2.10 12.58 11.56
CA PRO A 180 -0.92 12.46 12.41
C PRO A 180 -1.22 13.09 13.77
N ARG A 181 -1.06 12.35 14.86
CA ARG A 181 -1.24 12.87 16.22
C ARG A 181 0.12 13.01 16.90
N PRO A 182 0.53 14.22 17.31
CA PRO A 182 1.72 14.38 18.13
C PRO A 182 1.55 13.63 19.46
N GLY A 183 2.58 12.88 19.86
CA GLY A 183 2.62 12.22 21.17
C GLY A 183 1.81 10.93 21.32
N ALA A 184 1.13 10.43 20.28
CA ALA A 184 0.53 9.11 20.30
C ALA A 184 1.64 8.05 20.21
N ARG A 185 2.31 7.78 21.34
CA ARG A 185 2.94 6.47 21.54
C ARG A 185 1.83 5.47 21.28
N GLU A 186 1.97 4.76 20.17
CA GLU A 186 1.20 3.58 19.86
C GLU A 186 1.41 2.64 21.06
N THR A 187 0.48 2.71 22.03
CA THR A 187 0.45 1.83 23.18
C THR A 187 0.20 0.46 22.61
N ARG A 188 1.32 -0.19 22.29
CA ARG A 188 1.46 -1.58 21.88
C ARG A 188 0.43 -2.35 22.68
N ARG A 189 -0.64 -2.80 22.01
CA ARG A 189 -1.57 -3.80 22.54
C ARG A 189 -0.76 -5.08 22.74
N ARG A 190 0.04 -5.11 23.81
CA ARG A 190 0.85 -6.24 24.25
C ARG A 190 0.46 -6.63 25.66
N TRP A 191 -0.84 -6.68 25.96
CA TRP A 191 -1.37 -7.28 27.18
C TRP A 191 -2.72 -7.91 26.82
N GLY A 192 -2.76 -9.25 26.75
CA GLY A 192 -4.02 -9.96 26.49
C GLY A 192 -3.96 -11.36 25.88
N ARG A 193 -2.84 -12.10 25.92
CA ARG A 193 -2.88 -13.57 25.85
C ARG A 193 -2.17 -14.16 27.06
N GLY A 194 -2.92 -14.29 28.15
CA GLY A 194 -2.56 -15.23 29.21
C GLY A 194 -2.76 -16.67 28.70
N PRO A 195 -1.97 -17.65 29.17
CA PRO A 195 -2.14 -19.04 28.78
C PRO A 195 -3.45 -19.56 29.36
N ARG A 196 -4.35 -20.05 28.49
CA ARG A 196 -5.43 -20.92 28.94
C ARG A 196 -4.83 -22.32 29.11
N ARG A 197 -4.86 -22.79 30.35
CA ARG A 197 -4.62 -24.18 30.73
C ARG A 197 -5.74 -25.06 30.19
#